data_AF-A0A9W7CTS2-F1
#
_entry.id   AF-A0A9W7CTS2-F1
#
_cell.length_a   1.000
_cell.length_b   1.000
_cell.length_c   1.000
_cell.angle_alpha   90.00
_cell.angle_beta   90.00
_cell.angle_gamma   90.00
#
_symmetry.space_group_name_H-M   'P 1'
#
loop_
_entity.id
_entity.type
_entity.pdbx_description
1 polymer ?
#
loop_
_entity_poly.entity_id
_entity_poly.type
_entity_poly.pdbx_seq_one_letter_code
_entity_poly.pdbx_strand_id
1 'polypeptide(L)'
;MISRTPISDKIALFEEHKSLTQHFSPIHLGIQILDSSKHIMNRVMCLAEDINADIWYQDTDSMMIDYDAVDRLAETYKQTYNKELIGKQMGQFHIDFNLEGSEGNIYAKESIFLGKKSYLAELACDGNDVEGFHIRMKGIPSKLLEANPHEKYMNLLNGKSMSFDLSELCSININSKSQTVSKRSNFTSSISFI
;
A
#
# COMPACT_ATOMS: atom_id res chain seq x y z
N MET A 1 31.48 19.44 -26.00
CA MET A 1 32.25 19.85 -27.19
C MET A 1 31.47 20.98 -27.84
N ILE A 2 32.06 22.16 -27.99
CA ILE A 2 31.37 23.32 -28.59
C ILE A 2 31.65 23.27 -30.09
N SER A 3 30.61 23.10 -30.91
CA SER A 3 30.73 23.22 -32.36
C SER A 3 30.50 24.68 -32.75
N ARG A 4 31.26 25.16 -33.75
CA ARG A 4 31.09 26.49 -34.34
C ARG A 4 30.70 26.32 -35.80
N THR A 5 29.56 26.87 -36.17
CA THR A 5 29.07 26.90 -37.55
C THR A 5 29.05 28.34 -38.05
N PRO A 6 29.95 28.74 -38.96
CA PRO A 6 29.93 30.08 -39.56
C PRO A 6 28.65 30.27 -40.38
N ILE A 7 27.95 31.39 -40.21
CA ILE A 7 26.76 31.75 -40.99
C ILE A 7 27.08 32.87 -42.00
N SER A 8 28.00 33.77 -41.64
CA SER A 8 28.56 34.81 -42.53
C SER A 8 29.91 35.30 -42.01
N ASP A 9 30.53 36.25 -42.73
CA ASP A 9 31.83 36.84 -42.37
C ASP A 9 31.84 37.53 -40.98
N LYS A 10 30.66 37.88 -40.46
CA LYS A 10 30.52 38.57 -39.17
C LYS A 10 29.72 37.78 -38.13
N ILE A 11 29.16 36.61 -38.48
CA ILE A 11 28.25 35.86 -37.62
C ILE A 11 28.60 34.37 -37.63
N ALA A 12 28.65 33.76 -36.45
CA ALA A 12 28.73 32.32 -36.28
C ALA A 12 27.79 31.86 -35.17
N LEU A 13 27.23 30.67 -35.35
CA LEU A 13 26.50 29.94 -34.32
C LEU A 13 27.47 29.07 -33.53
N PHE A 14 27.31 29.06 -32.21
CA PHE A 14 28.00 28.14 -31.31
C PHE A 14 26.97 27.23 -30.67
N GLU A 15 27.14 25.92 -30.83
CA GLU A 15 26.27 24.92 -30.23
C GLU A 15 27.07 24.08 -29.24
N GLU A 16 26.59 24.03 -28.00
CA GLU A 16 27.18 23.24 -26.94
C GLU A 16 26.20 22.15 -26.51
N HIS A 17 26.52 20.89 -26.82
CA HIS A 17 25.81 19.76 -26.23
C HIS A 17 26.39 19.46 -24.84
N LYS A 18 25.67 19.86 -23.80
CA LYS A 18 25.99 19.52 -22.42
C LYS A 18 25.55 18.08 -22.15
N SER A 19 26.45 17.27 -21.59
CA SER A 19 26.08 15.95 -21.11
C SER A 19 25.22 16.07 -19.85
N LEU A 20 24.15 15.29 -19.77
CA LEU A 20 23.30 15.17 -18.57
C LEU A 20 23.98 14.26 -17.53
N THR A 21 25.21 14.59 -17.11
CA THR A 21 25.96 13.81 -16.10
C THR A 21 25.77 14.34 -14.68
N GLN A 22 25.17 15.53 -14.55
CA GLN A 22 24.86 16.15 -13.26
C GLN A 22 23.35 16.23 -13.10
N HIS A 23 22.84 15.59 -12.05
CA HIS A 23 21.43 15.65 -11.69
C HIS A 23 21.31 16.27 -10.30
N PHE A 24 20.33 17.16 -10.14
CA PHE A 24 19.97 17.70 -8.83
C PHE A 24 19.43 16.61 -7.88
N SER A 25 18.83 15.55 -8.44
CA SER A 25 18.32 14.39 -7.72
C SER A 25 18.89 13.09 -8.32
N PRO A 26 19.41 12.16 -7.50
CA PRO A 26 19.96 10.89 -7.98
C PRO A 26 18.84 9.86 -8.25
N ILE A 27 18.00 10.11 -9.26
CA ILE A 27 16.81 9.30 -9.60
C ILE A 27 17.15 7.82 -9.84
N HIS A 28 18.33 7.54 -10.38
CA HIS A 28 18.82 6.17 -10.61
C HIS A 28 18.87 5.33 -9.32
N LEU A 29 19.17 5.94 -8.16
CA LEU A 29 19.12 5.25 -6.87
C LEU A 29 17.68 4.88 -6.50
N GLY A 30 16.72 5.79 -6.73
CA GLY A 30 15.30 5.52 -6.50
C GLY A 30 14.77 4.36 -7.35
N ILE A 31 15.24 4.24 -8.59
CA ILE A 31 14.92 3.11 -9.47
C ILE A 31 15.46 1.80 -8.88
N GLN A 32 16.72 1.78 -8.45
CA GLN A 32 17.34 0.58 -7.87
C GLN A 32 16.66 0.14 -6.56
N ILE A 33 16.24 1.09 -5.72
CA ILE A 33 15.49 0.81 -4.49
C ILE A 33 14.13 0.20 -4.82
N LEU A 34 13.38 0.80 -5.75
CA LEU A 34 12.08 0.29 -6.16
C LEU A 34 12.18 -1.10 -6.79
N ASP A 35 13.18 -1.33 -7.63
CA ASP A 35 13.46 -2.62 -8.25
C ASP A 35 13.77 -3.70 -7.20
N SER A 36 14.66 -3.38 -6.25
CA SER A 36 15.00 -4.27 -5.14
C SER A 36 13.78 -4.62 -4.28
N SER A 37 12.93 -3.63 -3.97
CA SER A 37 11.70 -3.83 -3.20
C SER A 37 10.73 -4.78 -3.91
N LYS A 38 10.50 -4.58 -5.22
CA LYS A 38 9.65 -5.47 -6.03
C LYS A 38 10.21 -6.88 -6.09
N HIS A 39 11.53 -7.03 -6.22
CA HIS A 39 12.17 -8.34 -6.23
C HIS A 39 12.00 -9.10 -4.91
N ILE A 40 12.07 -8.42 -3.77
CA ILE A 40 11.83 -9.05 -2.46
C ILE A 40 10.40 -9.58 -2.38
N MET A 41 9.42 -8.76 -2.75
CA MET A 41 8.00 -9.14 -2.67
C MET A 41 7.63 -10.23 -3.67
N ASN A 42 8.02 -10.07 -4.94
CA ASN A 42 7.68 -11.04 -5.98
C ASN A 42 8.29 -12.41 -5.74
N ARG A 43 9.46 -12.52 -5.09
CA ARG A 43 10.04 -13.83 -4.74
C ARG A 43 9.11 -14.64 -3.85
N VAL A 44 8.49 -13.99 -2.86
CA VAL A 44 7.58 -14.68 -1.94
C VAL A 44 6.25 -14.96 -2.62
N MET A 45 5.72 -14.00 -3.38
CA MET A 45 4.43 -14.15 -4.08
C MET A 45 4.47 -15.24 -5.17
N CYS A 46 5.50 -15.25 -6.01
CA CYS A 46 5.66 -16.29 -7.03
C CYS A 46 5.87 -17.66 -6.38
N LEU A 47 6.64 -17.74 -5.29
CA LEU A 47 6.82 -19.01 -4.59
C LEU A 47 5.51 -19.51 -3.97
N ALA A 48 4.69 -18.60 -3.42
CA ALA A 48 3.36 -18.93 -2.92
C ALA A 48 2.46 -19.49 -4.04
N GLU A 49 2.47 -18.85 -5.21
CA GLU A 49 1.77 -19.35 -6.41
C GLU A 49 2.27 -20.75 -6.82
N ASP A 50 3.58 -20.97 -6.88
CA ASP A 50 4.20 -22.25 -7.26
C ASP A 50 3.77 -23.42 -6.35
N ILE A 51 3.48 -23.16 -5.07
CA ILE A 51 3.05 -24.17 -4.10
C ILE A 51 1.54 -24.24 -3.90
N ASN A 52 0.75 -23.50 -4.70
CA ASN A 52 -0.69 -23.32 -4.51
C ASN A 52 -1.01 -22.85 -3.08
N ALA A 53 -0.39 -21.75 -2.67
CA ALA A 53 -0.74 -21.00 -1.47
C ALA A 53 -1.42 -19.69 -1.89
N ASP A 54 -2.72 -19.61 -1.65
CA ASP A 54 -3.55 -18.54 -2.20
C ASP A 54 -3.27 -17.20 -1.48
N ILE A 55 -2.95 -16.18 -2.29
CA ILE A 55 -2.80 -14.80 -1.86
C ILE A 55 -4.02 -14.01 -2.35
N TRP A 56 -4.85 -13.57 -1.43
CA TRP A 56 -6.12 -12.88 -1.71
C TRP A 56 -5.95 -11.38 -1.95
N TYR A 57 -4.93 -10.78 -1.35
CA TYR A 57 -4.69 -9.34 -1.46
C TYR A 57 -3.21 -9.00 -1.37
N GLN A 58 -2.79 -7.94 -2.06
CA GLN A 58 -1.42 -7.46 -2.10
C GLN A 58 -1.38 -5.92 -2.09
N ASP A 59 -0.52 -5.32 -1.27
CA ASP A 59 -0.23 -3.89 -1.34
C ASP A 59 1.23 -3.60 -0.99
N THR A 60 2.00 -3.27 -2.02
CA THR A 60 3.40 -2.82 -1.95
C THR A 60 4.34 -3.79 -1.24
N ASP A 61 4.31 -3.84 0.09
CA ASP A 61 5.15 -4.61 1.01
C ASP A 61 4.34 -5.58 1.89
N SER A 62 3.04 -5.74 1.63
CA SER A 62 2.13 -6.62 2.38
C SER A 62 1.32 -7.54 1.46
N MET A 63 0.85 -8.66 2.02
CA MET A 63 -0.08 -9.57 1.37
C MET A 63 -0.97 -10.26 2.41
N MET A 64 -2.17 -10.66 1.99
CA MET A 64 -3.07 -11.51 2.79
C MET A 64 -3.11 -12.88 2.14
N ILE A 65 -2.64 -13.87 2.88
CA ILE A 65 -2.46 -15.26 2.51
C ILE A 65 -3.20 -16.12 3.53
N ASP A 66 -3.67 -17.30 3.12
CA ASP A 66 -4.25 -18.27 4.05
C ASP A 66 -3.26 -18.59 5.18
N TYR A 67 -3.73 -18.48 6.42
CA TYR A 67 -2.89 -18.59 7.60
C TYR A 67 -2.15 -19.95 7.66
N ASP A 68 -2.86 -21.03 7.35
CA ASP A 68 -2.33 -22.40 7.35
C ASP A 68 -1.25 -22.63 6.27
N ALA A 69 -1.20 -21.79 5.23
CA ALA A 69 -0.20 -21.90 4.17
C ALA A 69 1.14 -21.24 4.53
N VAL A 70 1.19 -20.41 5.58
CA VAL A 70 2.36 -19.60 5.96
C VAL A 70 3.55 -20.50 6.31
N ASP A 71 3.35 -21.54 7.12
CA ASP A 71 4.43 -22.43 7.55
C ASP A 71 5.06 -23.18 6.36
N ARG A 72 4.21 -23.71 5.48
CA ARG A 72 4.63 -24.39 4.25
C ARG A 72 5.40 -23.44 3.32
N LEU A 73 4.95 -22.20 3.19
CA LEU A 73 5.63 -21.18 2.40
C LEU A 73 7.00 -20.82 3.02
N ALA A 74 7.07 -20.66 4.33
CA ALA A 74 8.32 -20.37 5.04
C ALA A 74 9.35 -21.50 4.89
N GLU A 75 8.92 -22.76 5.03
CA GLU A 75 9.78 -23.93 4.82
C GLU A 75 10.30 -23.99 3.38
N THR A 76 9.40 -23.84 2.39
CA THR A 76 9.77 -23.87 0.97
C THR A 76 10.72 -22.71 0.62
N TYR A 77 10.49 -21.53 1.18
CA TYR A 77 11.35 -20.35 0.98
C TYR A 77 12.75 -20.60 1.50
N LYS A 78 12.87 -21.23 2.67
CA LYS A 78 14.16 -21.63 3.26
C LYS A 78 14.87 -22.67 2.40
N GLN A 79 14.18 -23.68 1.90
CA GLN A 79 14.75 -24.70 1.02
C GLN A 79 15.23 -24.11 -0.31
N THR A 80 14.47 -23.18 -0.89
CA THR A 80 14.73 -22.62 -2.22
C THR A 80 15.83 -21.54 -2.20
N TYR A 81 15.81 -20.67 -1.19
CA TYR A 81 16.68 -19.48 -1.16
C TYR A 81 17.72 -19.49 -0.03
N ASN A 82 17.71 -20.50 0.85
CA ASN A 82 18.55 -20.59 2.05
C ASN A 82 18.45 -19.32 2.92
N LYS A 83 17.21 -18.83 3.10
CA LYS A 83 16.88 -17.61 3.86
C LYS A 83 15.64 -17.85 4.70
N GLU A 84 15.59 -17.20 5.86
CA GLU A 84 14.42 -17.24 6.75
C GLU A 84 13.36 -16.25 6.28
N LEU A 85 12.16 -16.75 5.94
CA LEU A 85 11.06 -15.90 5.47
C LEU A 85 10.44 -15.10 6.62
N ILE A 86 10.16 -15.75 7.75
CA ILE A 86 9.45 -15.15 8.87
C ILE A 86 10.43 -14.64 9.93
N GLY A 87 10.20 -13.42 10.40
CA GLY A 87 10.97 -12.80 11.46
C GLY A 87 10.97 -11.27 11.39
N LYS A 88 11.83 -10.64 12.19
CA LYS A 88 11.88 -9.17 12.37
C LYS A 88 13.09 -8.52 11.69
N GLN A 89 13.92 -9.31 11.00
CA GLN A 89 15.09 -8.78 10.31
C GLN A 89 14.72 -8.21 8.93
N MET A 90 15.62 -7.41 8.36
CA MET A 90 15.44 -6.83 7.03
C MET A 90 15.18 -7.91 5.98
N GLY A 91 14.10 -7.74 5.21
CA GLY A 91 13.69 -8.69 4.16
C GLY A 91 12.92 -9.91 4.66
N GLN A 92 12.62 -9.98 5.96
CA GLN A 92 11.70 -10.96 6.54
C GLN A 92 10.28 -10.38 6.67
N PHE A 93 9.32 -11.28 6.79
CA PHE A 93 7.90 -10.99 6.93
C PHE A 93 7.42 -11.36 8.32
N HIS A 94 6.41 -10.64 8.79
CA HIS A 94 5.72 -10.91 10.04
C HIS A 94 4.27 -10.45 9.91
N ILE A 95 3.43 -10.88 10.84
CA ILE A 95 2.04 -10.43 10.92
C ILE A 95 2.03 -8.95 11.35
N ASP A 96 1.46 -8.09 10.51
CA ASP A 96 1.36 -6.63 10.73
C ASP A 96 -0.05 -6.20 11.18
N PHE A 97 -0.79 -7.11 11.80
CA PHE A 97 -2.04 -6.78 12.48
C PHE A 97 -1.77 -6.34 13.91
N ASN A 98 -2.63 -5.43 14.39
CA ASN A 98 -2.63 -5.00 15.78
C ASN A 98 -4.04 -5.17 16.34
N LEU A 99 -4.15 -5.85 17.47
CA LEU A 99 -5.40 -6.15 18.16
C LEU A 99 -5.15 -5.97 19.66
N GLU A 100 -5.78 -4.96 20.26
CA GLU A 100 -5.57 -4.63 21.66
C GLU A 100 -6.04 -5.76 22.57
N GLY A 101 -5.18 -6.20 23.50
CA GLY A 101 -5.48 -7.30 24.40
C GLY A 101 -5.29 -8.71 23.81
N SER A 102 -4.86 -8.81 22.55
CA SER A 102 -4.55 -10.12 21.95
C SER A 102 -3.38 -10.80 22.64
N GLU A 103 -3.52 -12.12 22.81
CA GLU A 103 -2.44 -13.01 23.23
C GLU A 103 -2.09 -13.94 22.07
N GLY A 104 -0.81 -14.04 21.72
CA GLY A 104 -0.33 -14.88 20.63
C GLY A 104 -0.40 -14.24 19.24
N ASN A 105 -0.61 -15.05 18.19
CA ASN A 105 -0.61 -14.60 16.81
C ASN A 105 -1.99 -14.12 16.38
N ILE A 106 -2.03 -12.93 15.77
CA ILE A 106 -3.25 -12.36 15.22
C ILE A 106 -3.47 -12.87 13.80
N TYR A 107 -4.70 -13.26 13.47
CA TYR A 107 -5.08 -13.67 12.12
C TYR A 107 -6.45 -13.09 11.76
N ALA A 108 -6.75 -13.06 10.47
CA ALA A 108 -8.07 -12.68 9.98
C ALA A 108 -8.94 -13.93 9.84
N LYS A 109 -10.07 -14.00 10.56
CA LYS A 109 -11.06 -15.09 10.39
C LYS A 109 -11.95 -14.88 9.17
N GLU A 110 -12.14 -13.63 8.77
CA GLU A 110 -12.87 -13.23 7.58
C GLU A 110 -12.24 -11.97 6.97
N SER A 111 -12.33 -11.82 5.65
CA SER A 111 -11.90 -10.61 4.96
C SER A 111 -12.79 -10.28 3.76
N ILE A 112 -13.12 -9.00 3.60
CA ILE A 112 -13.89 -8.47 2.47
C ILE A 112 -12.99 -7.54 1.66
N PHE A 113 -12.70 -7.92 0.42
CA PHE A 113 -11.87 -7.15 -0.50
C PHE A 113 -12.75 -6.43 -1.53
N LEU A 114 -12.84 -5.10 -1.43
CA LEU A 114 -13.62 -4.28 -2.38
C LEU A 114 -12.76 -3.76 -3.54
N GLY A 115 -11.47 -3.54 -3.30
CA GLY A 115 -10.53 -3.08 -4.30
C GLY A 115 -9.20 -2.64 -3.71
N LYS A 116 -8.35 -2.04 -4.53
CA LYS A 116 -7.02 -1.58 -4.10
C LYS A 116 -7.14 -0.58 -2.95
N LYS A 117 -6.51 -0.90 -1.81
CA LYS A 117 -6.49 -0.09 -0.59
C LYS A 117 -7.87 0.07 0.08
N SER A 118 -8.80 -0.84 -0.23
CA SER A 118 -10.15 -0.84 0.32
C SER A 118 -10.58 -2.26 0.70
N TYR A 119 -10.44 -2.61 1.97
CA TYR A 119 -10.76 -3.94 2.52
C TYR A 119 -11.09 -3.88 4.02
N LEU A 120 -11.80 -4.90 4.48
CA LEU A 120 -12.07 -5.17 5.88
C LEU A 120 -11.46 -6.53 6.24
N ALA A 121 -10.82 -6.63 7.39
CA ALA A 121 -10.47 -7.91 8.00
C ALA A 121 -11.06 -8.00 9.41
N GLU A 122 -11.75 -9.09 9.69
CA GLU A 122 -12.20 -9.42 11.04
C GLU A 122 -11.10 -10.25 11.71
N LEU A 123 -10.53 -9.69 12.77
CA LEU A 123 -9.34 -10.21 13.43
C LEU A 123 -9.72 -11.04 14.66
N ALA A 124 -8.95 -12.09 14.87
CA ALA A 124 -8.92 -12.90 16.08
C ALA A 124 -7.46 -13.24 16.43
N CYS A 125 -7.23 -13.94 17.53
CA CYS A 125 -5.92 -14.48 17.86
C CYS A 125 -6.03 -15.88 18.46
N ASP A 126 -4.89 -16.57 18.57
CA ASP A 126 -4.81 -17.97 19.00
C ASP A 126 -4.71 -18.14 20.52
N GLY A 127 -4.32 -17.09 21.27
CA GLY A 127 -4.10 -17.16 22.72
C GLY A 127 -5.30 -16.77 23.57
N ASN A 128 -6.26 -16.00 23.05
CA ASN A 128 -7.49 -15.63 23.77
C ASN A 128 -8.64 -15.21 22.82
N ASP A 129 -9.84 -15.06 23.38
CA ASP A 129 -11.09 -14.76 22.64
C ASP A 129 -11.26 -13.26 22.30
N VAL A 130 -10.17 -12.55 22.05
CA VAL A 130 -10.22 -11.14 21.64
C VAL A 130 -10.50 -11.05 20.13
N GLU A 131 -11.47 -10.22 19.78
CA GLU A 131 -11.85 -9.96 18.39
C GLU A 131 -11.82 -8.47 18.08
N GLY A 132 -11.62 -8.13 16.81
CA GLY A 132 -11.63 -6.75 16.35
C GLY A 132 -11.66 -6.62 14.84
N PHE A 133 -11.53 -5.39 14.35
CA PHE A 133 -11.54 -5.12 12.92
C PHE A 133 -10.31 -4.34 12.50
N HIS A 134 -9.71 -4.76 11.38
CA HIS A 134 -8.79 -3.94 10.61
C HIS A 134 -9.55 -3.33 9.42
N ILE A 135 -9.76 -2.02 9.47
CA ILE A 135 -10.57 -1.29 8.48
C ILE A 135 -9.67 -0.46 7.58
N ARG A 136 -9.73 -0.69 6.27
CA ARG A 136 -9.02 0.10 5.27
C ARG A 136 -9.95 0.56 4.17
N MET A 137 -10.13 1.86 4.00
CA MET A 137 -10.89 2.44 2.88
C MET A 137 -10.16 3.64 2.31
N LYS A 138 -9.70 3.54 1.05
CA LYS A 138 -8.99 4.66 0.43
C LYS A 138 -9.92 5.87 0.28
N GLY A 139 -9.54 6.98 0.92
CA GLY A 139 -10.25 8.25 0.81
C GLY A 139 -11.34 8.47 1.87
N ILE A 140 -11.68 7.45 2.66
CA ILE A 140 -12.63 7.57 3.79
C ILE A 140 -11.88 7.27 5.09
N PRO A 141 -11.86 8.20 6.07
CA PRO A 141 -11.28 7.93 7.39
C PRO A 141 -11.95 6.72 8.06
N SER A 142 -11.15 5.83 8.63
CA SER A 142 -11.61 4.60 9.31
C SER A 142 -12.65 4.87 10.41
N LYS A 143 -12.52 5.98 11.13
CA LYS A 143 -13.47 6.39 12.18
C LYS A 143 -14.92 6.55 11.70
N LEU A 144 -15.15 6.89 10.42
CA LEU A 144 -16.52 6.97 9.86
C LEU A 144 -17.11 5.59 9.53
N LEU A 145 -16.28 4.55 9.56
CA LEU A 145 -16.61 3.17 9.22
C LEU A 145 -16.74 2.26 10.45
N GLU A 146 -16.25 2.69 11.62
CA GLU A 146 -16.25 1.91 12.88
C GLU A 146 -17.64 1.46 13.34
N ALA A 147 -18.69 2.23 13.04
CA ALA A 147 -20.06 1.77 13.29
C ALA A 147 -20.48 0.74 12.24
N ASN A 148 -20.71 -0.51 12.66
CA ASN A 148 -21.15 -1.65 11.85
C ASN A 148 -20.29 -1.86 10.57
N PRO A 149 -18.97 -2.05 10.69
CA PRO A 149 -18.07 -2.09 9.55
C PRO A 149 -18.42 -3.25 8.60
N HIS A 150 -18.68 -4.44 9.13
CA HIS A 150 -19.03 -5.61 8.35
C HIS A 150 -20.23 -5.37 7.43
N GLU A 151 -21.35 -4.85 7.97
CA GLU A 151 -22.55 -4.54 7.19
C GLU A 151 -22.28 -3.50 6.09
N LYS A 152 -21.51 -2.46 6.41
CA LYS A 152 -21.13 -1.43 5.42
C LYS A 152 -20.33 -2.03 4.27
N TYR A 153 -19.32 -2.85 4.57
CA TYR A 153 -18.50 -3.49 3.54
C TYR A 153 -19.31 -4.50 2.72
N MET A 154 -20.20 -5.28 3.33
CA MET A 154 -21.10 -6.17 2.60
C MET A 154 -22.07 -5.41 1.68
N ASN A 155 -22.61 -4.27 2.13
CA ASN A 155 -23.45 -3.43 1.28
C ASN A 155 -22.67 -2.91 0.06
N LEU A 156 -21.44 -2.45 0.27
CA LEU A 156 -20.54 -1.98 -0.80
C LEU A 156 -20.15 -3.11 -1.76
N LEU A 157 -19.85 -4.30 -1.24
CA LEU A 157 -19.54 -5.50 -2.05
C LEU A 157 -20.73 -5.87 -2.94
N ASN A 158 -21.95 -5.73 -2.44
CA ASN A 158 -23.19 -5.96 -3.18
C ASN A 158 -23.59 -4.78 -4.11
N GLY A 159 -22.68 -3.85 -4.37
CA GLY A 159 -22.89 -2.75 -5.32
C GLY A 159 -23.72 -1.57 -4.81
N LYS A 160 -24.04 -1.51 -3.51
CA LYS A 160 -24.74 -0.35 -2.96
C LYS A 160 -23.78 0.83 -2.83
N SER A 161 -24.23 2.00 -3.22
CA SER A 161 -23.49 3.25 -3.01
C SER A 161 -23.70 3.76 -1.58
N MET A 162 -22.65 4.34 -0.99
CA MET A 162 -22.69 4.96 0.33
C MET A 162 -22.06 6.35 0.28
N SER A 163 -22.59 7.28 1.08
CA SER A 163 -22.06 8.64 1.20
C SER A 163 -21.61 8.91 2.63
N PHE A 164 -20.46 9.57 2.77
CA PHE A 164 -19.83 9.88 4.05
C PHE A 164 -19.55 11.37 4.14
N ASP A 165 -19.91 12.00 5.25
CA ASP A 165 -19.51 13.38 5.56
C ASP A 165 -18.12 13.37 6.17
N LEU A 166 -17.12 13.67 5.34
CA LEU A 166 -15.74 13.78 5.75
C LEU A 166 -15.47 15.06 6.56
N SER A 167 -16.37 16.04 6.57
CA SER A 167 -16.17 17.28 7.34
C SER A 167 -16.17 17.04 8.86
N GLU A 168 -16.75 15.93 9.33
CA GLU A 168 -16.72 15.49 10.73
C GLU A 168 -15.29 15.29 11.26
N LEU A 169 -14.37 14.86 10.39
CA LEU A 169 -12.98 14.56 10.74
C LEU A 169 -11.95 15.40 9.98
N CYS A 170 -12.35 15.96 8.84
CA CYS A 170 -11.54 16.82 7.96
C CYS A 170 -12.21 18.20 7.82
N SER A 171 -12.40 18.88 8.94
CA SER A 171 -13.14 20.14 9.05
C SER A 171 -12.35 21.38 8.62
N ILE A 172 -11.11 21.23 8.13
CA ILE A 172 -10.23 22.33 7.77
C ILE A 172 -9.98 22.34 6.25
N ASN A 173 -10.05 23.54 5.68
CA ASN A 173 -9.60 23.82 4.33
C ASN A 173 -8.35 24.70 4.37
N ILE A 174 -7.30 24.29 3.66
CA ILE A 174 -6.04 25.03 3.53
C ILE A 174 -5.88 25.39 2.05
N ASN A 175 -5.86 26.69 1.76
CA ASN A 175 -5.53 27.17 0.43
C ASN A 175 -4.02 27.40 0.34
N SER A 176 -3.30 26.56 -0.39
CA SER A 176 -1.84 26.63 -0.52
C SER A 176 -1.34 27.87 -1.26
N LYS A 177 -2.18 28.51 -2.09
CA LYS A 177 -1.80 29.70 -2.85
C LYS A 177 -1.92 30.97 -2.00
N SER A 178 -3.04 31.14 -1.32
CA SER A 178 -3.27 32.29 -0.44
C SER A 178 -2.76 32.09 0.98
N GLN A 179 -2.32 30.87 1.33
CA GLN A 179 -1.93 30.45 2.68
C GLN A 179 -3.02 30.72 3.73
N THR A 180 -4.30 30.67 3.32
CA THR A 180 -5.44 30.90 4.22
C THR A 180 -6.04 29.59 4.71
N VAL A 181 -6.54 29.61 5.94
CA VAL A 181 -7.21 28.49 6.59
C VAL A 181 -8.67 28.85 6.86
N SER A 182 -9.60 27.99 6.49
CA SER A 182 -11.03 28.17 6.74
C SER A 182 -11.69 26.88 7.20
N LYS A 183 -12.85 27.00 7.86
CA LYS A 183 -13.66 25.85 8.24
C LYS A 183 -14.35 25.27 7.00
N ARG A 184 -14.25 23.97 6.83
CA ARG A 184 -14.97 23.20 5.82
C ARG A 184 -16.33 22.78 6.40
N SER A 185 -17.41 23.33 5.87
CA SER A 185 -18.79 23.10 6.35
C SER A 185 -19.51 21.96 5.67
N ASN A 186 -19.07 21.57 4.47
CA ASN A 186 -19.61 20.42 3.75
C ASN A 186 -18.44 19.76 3.00
N PHE A 187 -18.25 18.46 3.24
CA PHE A 187 -17.27 17.68 2.51
C PHE A 187 -17.71 16.23 2.44
N THR A 188 -18.56 15.93 1.48
CA THR A 188 -19.07 14.57 1.31
C THR A 188 -18.28 13.81 0.25
N SER A 189 -18.13 12.50 0.48
CA SER A 189 -17.58 11.58 -0.52
C SER A 189 -18.52 10.39 -0.63
N SER A 190 -18.90 10.08 -1.87
CA SER A 190 -19.71 8.90 -2.17
C SER A 190 -18.84 7.84 -2.85
N ILE A 191 -19.01 6.60 -2.42
CA ILE A 191 -18.25 5.44 -2.91
C ILE A 191 -19.20 4.33 -3.31
N SER A 192 -18.83 3.62 -4.36
CA SER A 192 -19.49 2.40 -4.85
C SER A 192 -18.44 1.49 -5.47
N PHE A 193 -18.64 0.20 -5.38
CA PHE A 193 -17.81 -0.82 -6.02
C PHE A 193 -18.69 -1.63 -6.99
N ILE A 194 -18.14 -2.05 -8.12
CA ILE A 194 -18.83 -2.77 -9.20
C ILE A 194 -18.11 -4.11 -9.37
#